data_AF-A0A7C5SVC1-F1
#
_entry.id   AF-A0A7C5SVC1-F1
#
_cell.length_a   1.000
_cell.length_b   1.000
_cell.length_c   1.000
_cell.angle_alpha   90.00
_cell.angle_beta   90.00
_cell.angle_gamma   90.00
#
_symmetry.space_group_name_H-M   'P 1'
#
loop_
_entity.id
_entity.type
_entity.pdbx_description
1 polymer ?
#
loop_
_entity_poly.entity_id
_entity_poly.type
_entity_poly.pdbx_seq_one_letter_code
_entity_poly.pdbx_strand_id
1 'polypeptide(L)'
;MNPLINLIIAIQVLSATGTLAPGPLFVSNLIFGSREGWKAGLKMSIGHTIVEFPLFLMIAFGMFSVMMIGEVALLLGVLGGLTMIIFGILELVDALKSKGASLNNSFLNRFGSKGPLFMGIALSAFNPFFILWWLFIGSTFIYATLKILTHIFLPLIYLAHVWMDYVWLMATAHMSFIGKNVLKEKRYRYFIGALGLLLIAFGLHFITKSVFEYPLLPL
;
A
#
# COMPACT_ATOMS: atom_id res chain seq x y z
N MET A 1 17.91 -7.73 -28.80
CA MET A 1 17.55 -6.49 -28.09
C MET A 1 18.61 -6.21 -27.03
N ASN A 2 18.89 -4.93 -26.73
CA ASN A 2 19.91 -4.54 -25.74
C ASN A 2 19.50 -5.04 -24.34
N PRO A 3 20.38 -5.75 -23.59
CA PRO A 3 20.06 -6.32 -22.27
C PRO A 3 19.57 -5.28 -21.26
N LEU A 4 20.04 -4.03 -21.36
CA LEU A 4 19.59 -2.93 -20.50
C LEU A 4 18.15 -2.52 -20.79
N ILE A 5 17.74 -2.50 -22.06
CA ILE A 5 16.36 -2.17 -22.46
C ILE A 5 15.42 -3.25 -21.93
N ASN A 6 15.79 -4.53 -22.06
CA ASN A 6 15.01 -5.63 -21.52
C ASN A 6 14.87 -5.56 -20.00
N LEU A 7 15.93 -5.19 -19.29
CA LEU A 7 15.91 -5.01 -17.84
C LEU A 7 14.94 -3.89 -17.42
N ILE A 8 15.01 -2.72 -18.07
CA ILE A 8 14.12 -1.60 -17.77
C ILE A 8 12.66 -1.98 -18.03
N ILE A 9 12.37 -2.62 -19.16
CA ILE A 9 11.01 -3.09 -19.49
C ILE A 9 10.53 -4.09 -18.43
N ALA A 10 11.37 -5.05 -18.04
CA ALA A 10 11.04 -6.02 -17.01
C ALA A 10 10.73 -5.34 -15.66
N ILE A 11 11.53 -4.36 -15.26
CA ILE A 11 11.26 -3.56 -14.04
C ILE A 11 9.88 -2.90 -14.16
N GLN A 12 9.55 -2.23 -15.27
CA GLN A 12 8.25 -1.57 -15.40
C GLN A 12 7.08 -2.55 -15.33
N VAL A 13 7.16 -3.65 -16.08
CA VAL A 13 6.09 -4.66 -16.14
C VAL A 13 5.90 -5.34 -14.80
N LEU A 14 6.97 -5.75 -14.14
CA LEU A 14 6.90 -6.40 -12.83
C LEU A 14 6.39 -5.43 -11.78
N SER A 15 6.90 -4.19 -11.75
CA SER A 15 6.45 -3.16 -10.80
C SER A 15 4.96 -2.89 -10.92
N ALA A 16 4.42 -2.83 -12.15
CA ALA A 16 3.00 -2.63 -12.38
C ALA A 16 2.13 -3.71 -11.70
N THR A 17 2.62 -4.94 -11.54
CA THR A 17 1.89 -6.01 -10.84
C THR A 17 1.71 -5.72 -9.34
N GLY A 18 2.66 -5.01 -8.73
CA GLY A 18 2.61 -4.61 -7.32
C GLY A 18 1.89 -3.29 -7.15
N THR A 19 2.37 -2.24 -7.82
CA THR A 19 1.89 -0.86 -7.66
C THR A 19 0.41 -0.71 -8.01
N LEU A 20 -0.07 -1.37 -9.07
CA LEU A 20 -1.45 -1.21 -9.55
C LEU A 20 -2.44 -2.16 -8.87
N ALA A 21 -1.95 -3.11 -8.06
CA ALA A 21 -2.82 -4.06 -7.38
C ALA A 21 -3.67 -3.35 -6.31
N PRO A 22 -5.00 -3.51 -6.30
CA PRO A 22 -5.84 -2.91 -5.29
C PRO A 22 -5.61 -3.60 -3.95
N GLY A 23 -5.12 -2.84 -2.97
CA GLY A 23 -4.85 -3.33 -1.62
C GLY A 23 -5.18 -2.31 -0.52
N PRO A 24 -4.81 -2.61 0.73
CA PRO A 24 -5.08 -1.75 1.88
C PRO A 24 -4.54 -0.33 1.73
N LEU A 25 -3.31 -0.20 1.21
CA LEU A 25 -2.68 1.09 0.92
C LEU A 25 -3.48 1.89 -0.11
N PHE A 26 -3.94 1.25 -1.19
CA PHE A 26 -4.79 1.87 -2.21
C PHE A 26 -6.12 2.36 -1.63
N VAL A 27 -6.78 1.52 -0.81
CA VAL A 27 -8.06 1.88 -0.18
C VAL A 27 -7.90 3.08 0.75
N SER A 28 -6.89 3.06 1.63
CA SER A 28 -6.59 4.20 2.49
C SER A 28 -6.22 5.45 1.67
N ASN A 29 -5.48 5.29 0.57
CA ASN A 29 -5.14 6.39 -0.32
C ASN A 29 -6.38 7.06 -0.94
N LEU A 30 -7.40 6.28 -1.33
CA LEU A 30 -8.68 6.84 -1.79
C LEU A 30 -9.42 7.60 -0.68
N ILE A 31 -9.40 7.07 0.54
CA ILE A 31 -10.05 7.69 1.70
C ILE A 31 -9.42 9.05 2.02
N PHE A 32 -8.10 9.12 2.18
CA PHE A 32 -7.41 10.41 2.40
C PHE A 32 -7.46 11.31 1.16
N GLY A 33 -7.34 10.73 -0.03
CA GLY A 33 -7.40 11.41 -1.31
C GLY A 33 -8.70 12.17 -1.54
N SER A 34 -9.83 11.63 -1.08
CA SER A 34 -11.14 12.30 -1.15
C SER A 34 -11.16 13.69 -0.47
N ARG A 35 -10.22 13.99 0.43
CA ARG A 35 -10.12 15.26 1.16
C ARG A 35 -9.03 16.18 0.61
N GLU A 36 -7.82 15.65 0.42
CA GLU A 36 -6.64 16.46 0.05
C GLU A 36 -6.18 16.27 -1.40
N GLY A 37 -6.85 15.41 -2.18
CA GLY A 37 -6.49 15.08 -3.56
C GLY A 37 -5.09 14.52 -3.69
N TRP A 38 -4.38 14.94 -4.74
CA TRP A 38 -3.02 14.46 -5.04
C TRP A 38 -2.03 14.68 -3.88
N LYS A 39 -2.26 15.68 -3.01
CA LYS A 39 -1.37 15.95 -1.87
C LYS A 39 -1.41 14.81 -0.84
N ALA A 40 -2.57 14.18 -0.63
CA ALA A 40 -2.65 12.98 0.20
C ALA A 40 -1.87 11.82 -0.45
N GLY A 41 -2.03 11.64 -1.76
CA GLY A 41 -1.29 10.61 -2.50
C GLY A 41 0.21 10.80 -2.45
N LEU A 42 0.71 12.04 -2.57
CA LEU A 42 2.13 12.34 -2.42
C LEU A 42 2.65 11.97 -1.02
N LYS A 43 1.94 12.40 0.04
CA LYS A 43 2.30 12.07 1.42
C LYS A 43 2.29 10.57 1.69
N MET A 44 1.28 9.86 1.16
CA MET A 44 1.17 8.41 1.23
C MET A 44 2.37 7.72 0.56
N SER A 45 2.74 8.19 -0.65
CA SER A 45 3.89 7.69 -1.40
C SER A 45 5.20 7.91 -0.65
N ILE A 46 5.39 9.08 -0.03
CA ILE A 46 6.56 9.34 0.83
C ILE A 46 6.60 8.35 2.00
N GLY A 47 5.46 8.13 2.67
CA GLY A 47 5.35 7.16 3.75
C GLY A 47 5.68 5.73 3.30
N HIS A 48 5.23 5.35 2.10
CA HIS A 48 5.52 4.07 1.46
C HIS A 48 7.03 3.89 1.23
N THR A 49 7.66 4.86 0.55
CA THR A 49 9.09 4.87 0.24
C THR A 49 9.97 4.77 1.49
N ILE A 50 9.56 5.36 2.62
CA ILE A 50 10.30 5.28 3.90
C ILE A 50 10.48 3.82 4.37
N VAL A 51 9.53 2.93 4.06
CA VAL A 51 9.60 1.50 4.41
C VAL A 51 10.20 0.69 3.27
N GLU A 52 9.78 1.00 2.05
CA GLU A 52 10.14 0.29 0.82
C GLU A 52 11.64 0.39 0.53
N PHE A 53 12.24 1.58 0.65
CA PHE A 53 13.64 1.77 0.31
C PHE A 53 14.60 1.00 1.23
N PRO A 54 14.44 1.01 2.57
CA PRO A 54 15.20 0.12 3.44
C PRO A 54 15.00 -1.37 3.12
N LEU A 55 13.77 -1.80 2.85
CA LEU A 55 13.46 -3.19 2.46
C LEU A 55 14.18 -3.59 1.16
N PHE A 56 14.13 -2.73 0.15
CA PHE A 56 14.86 -2.89 -1.11
C PHE A 56 16.35 -3.06 -0.88
N LEU A 57 16.98 -2.22 -0.05
CA LEU A 57 18.40 -2.33 0.27
C LEU A 57 18.73 -3.62 1.02
N MET A 58 17.93 -4.00 2.02
CA MET A 58 18.11 -5.26 2.74
C MET A 58 18.11 -6.46 1.79
N ILE A 59 17.17 -6.49 0.84
CA ILE A 59 17.08 -7.53 -0.19
C ILE A 59 18.29 -7.49 -1.12
N ALA A 60 18.69 -6.32 -1.60
CA ALA A 60 19.82 -6.15 -2.51
C ALA A 60 21.16 -6.60 -1.91
N PHE A 61 21.34 -6.46 -0.59
CA PHE A 61 22.52 -6.95 0.13
C PHE A 61 22.36 -8.37 0.68
N GLY A 62 21.32 -9.10 0.29
CA GLY A 62 21.16 -10.52 0.62
C GLY A 62 20.69 -10.82 2.04
N MET A 63 20.11 -9.85 2.76
CA MET A 63 19.54 -10.02 4.10
C MET A 63 18.17 -10.75 4.08
N PHE A 64 18.05 -11.78 3.24
CA PHE A 64 16.80 -12.50 2.92
C PHE A 64 16.36 -13.48 4.01
N SER A 65 17.29 -14.01 4.79
CA SER A 65 17.05 -15.17 5.66
C SER A 65 16.16 -14.90 6.87
N VAL A 66 15.96 -13.63 7.25
CA VAL A 66 15.23 -13.25 8.48
C VAL A 66 13.72 -13.20 8.26
N MET A 67 13.26 -12.88 7.04
CA MET A 67 11.82 -12.67 6.75
C MET A 67 11.08 -13.96 6.42
N MET A 68 11.79 -15.07 6.16
CA MET A 68 11.22 -16.39 5.84
C MET A 68 11.00 -17.28 7.07
N ILE A 69 11.18 -16.74 8.28
CA ILE A 69 10.88 -17.43 9.53
C ILE A 69 9.37 -17.38 9.74
N GLY A 70 8.73 -18.54 9.98
CA GLY A 70 7.27 -18.65 10.13
C GLY A 70 6.69 -17.71 11.20
N GLU A 71 7.45 -17.46 12.27
CA GLU A 71 7.09 -16.54 13.35
C GLU A 71 6.99 -15.08 12.88
N VAL A 72 7.87 -14.63 11.98
CA VAL A 72 7.86 -13.26 11.43
C VAL A 72 6.68 -13.09 10.48
N ALA A 73 6.41 -14.08 9.64
CA ALA A 73 5.24 -14.07 8.75
C ALA A 73 3.91 -14.06 9.54
N LEU A 74 3.82 -14.84 10.63
CA LEU A 74 2.69 -14.84 11.55
C LEU A 74 2.50 -13.46 12.19
N LEU A 75 3.57 -12.87 12.73
CA LEU A 75 3.55 -11.55 13.36
C LEU A 75 3.04 -10.46 12.39
N LEU A 76 3.60 -10.43 11.17
CA LEU A 76 3.21 -9.46 10.15
C LEU A 76 1.77 -9.64 9.70
N GLY A 77 1.31 -10.89 9.55
CA GLY A 77 -0.07 -11.22 9.23
C GLY A 77 -1.06 -10.75 10.28
N VAL A 78 -0.78 -11.02 11.55
CA VAL A 78 -1.65 -10.62 12.67
C VAL A 78 -1.63 -9.11 12.87
N LEU A 79 -0.47 -8.47 12.95
CA LEU A 79 -0.37 -7.01 13.14
C LEU A 79 -0.97 -6.25 11.95
N GLY A 80 -0.68 -6.71 10.73
CA GLY A 80 -1.26 -6.15 9.52
C GLY A 80 -2.78 -6.27 9.48
N GLY A 81 -3.29 -7.46 9.78
CA GLY A 81 -4.72 -7.70 9.79
C GLY A 81 -5.46 -6.90 10.84
N LEU A 82 -4.92 -6.82 12.07
CA LEU A 82 -5.48 -5.99 13.14
C LEU A 82 -5.50 -4.52 12.75
N THR A 83 -4.41 -4.02 12.17
CA THR A 83 -4.30 -2.65 11.68
C THR A 83 -5.43 -2.35 10.69
N MET A 84 -5.61 -3.20 9.68
CA MET A 84 -6.65 -3.05 8.65
C MET A 84 -8.07 -3.14 9.21
N ILE A 85 -8.33 -4.07 10.13
CA ILE A 85 -9.64 -4.20 10.79
C ILE A 85 -9.96 -2.94 11.59
N ILE A 86 -9.03 -2.46 12.41
CA ILE A 86 -9.22 -1.25 13.22
C ILE A 86 -9.55 -0.07 12.31
N PHE A 87 -8.75 0.15 11.26
CA PHE A 87 -9.00 1.22 10.29
C PHE A 87 -10.35 1.07 9.58
N GLY A 88 -10.67 -0.13 9.11
CA GLY A 88 -11.93 -0.38 8.42
C GLY A 88 -13.15 -0.16 9.31
N ILE A 89 -13.10 -0.55 10.59
CA ILE A 89 -14.16 -0.30 11.57
C ILE A 89 -14.33 1.20 11.82
N LEU A 90 -13.24 1.94 12.00
CA LEU A 90 -13.29 3.38 12.23
C LEU A 90 -13.96 4.11 11.06
N GLU A 91 -13.56 3.78 9.82
CA GLU A 91 -14.15 4.37 8.61
C GLU A 91 -15.62 3.98 8.43
N LEU A 92 -15.99 2.74 8.76
CA LEU A 92 -17.38 2.27 8.71
C LEU A 92 -18.25 2.99 9.74
N VAL A 93 -17.77 3.11 10.98
CA VAL A 93 -18.46 3.83 12.06
C VAL A 93 -18.63 5.31 11.70
N ASP A 94 -17.60 5.93 11.12
CA ASP A 94 -17.65 7.32 10.66
C ASP A 94 -18.67 7.52 9.53
N ALA A 95 -18.70 6.59 8.57
CA ALA A 95 -19.68 6.60 7.47
C ALA A 95 -21.13 6.46 7.98
N LEU A 96 -21.36 5.66 9.02
CA LEU A 96 -22.67 5.41 9.62
C LEU A 96 -23.13 6.53 10.57
N LYS A 97 -22.21 7.13 11.34
CA LYS A 97 -22.51 8.20 12.33
C LYS A 97 -22.62 9.59 11.72
N SER A 98 -22.05 9.82 10.54
CA SER A 98 -22.16 11.12 9.87
C SER A 98 -23.63 11.45 9.55
N LYS A 99 -24.18 12.50 10.18
CA LYS A 99 -25.51 13.08 9.91
C LYS A 99 -25.45 14.41 9.14
N GLY A 100 -24.33 14.75 8.50
CA GLY A 100 -24.17 15.97 7.70
C GLY A 100 -22.78 16.10 7.07
N ALA A 101 -22.60 17.14 6.23
CA ALA A 101 -21.48 17.31 5.29
C ALA A 101 -20.10 17.47 5.92
N SER A 102 -20.00 17.47 7.25
CA SER A 102 -18.73 17.46 7.95
C SER A 102 -18.44 16.06 8.48
N LEU A 103 -17.62 15.31 7.74
CA LEU A 103 -16.83 14.21 8.31
C LEU A 103 -15.71 14.78 9.20
N ASN A 104 -16.07 15.70 10.11
CA ASN A 104 -15.16 16.46 10.95
C ASN A 104 -14.65 15.65 12.16
N ASN A 105 -15.22 14.47 12.40
CA ASN A 105 -14.86 13.62 13.53
C ASN A 105 -14.22 12.29 13.11
N SER A 106 -13.73 12.21 11.87
CA SER A 106 -13.10 10.99 11.38
C SER A 106 -11.72 10.78 12.01
N PHE A 107 -11.26 9.52 12.09
CA PHE A 107 -9.87 9.17 12.43
C PHE A 107 -8.84 9.98 11.62
N LEU A 108 -9.21 10.37 10.40
CA LEU A 108 -8.46 11.26 9.50
C LEU A 108 -8.18 12.66 10.10
N ASN A 109 -9.08 13.19 10.93
CA ASN A 109 -8.85 14.46 11.65
C ASN A 109 -7.96 14.28 12.88
N ARG A 110 -7.85 13.07 13.43
CA ARG A 110 -7.04 12.78 14.63
C ARG A 110 -5.53 12.78 14.32
N PHE A 111 -5.14 12.44 13.08
CA PHE A 111 -3.75 12.51 12.60
C PHE A 111 -3.45 13.77 11.79
N GLY A 112 -4.44 14.64 11.58
CA GLY A 112 -4.34 15.87 10.81
C GLY A 112 -3.74 15.65 9.42
N SER A 113 -3.03 16.66 8.92
CA SER A 113 -2.39 16.64 7.59
C SER A 113 -1.29 15.58 7.43
N LYS A 114 -0.86 14.92 8.52
CA LYS A 114 0.18 13.88 8.52
C LYS A 114 -0.39 12.46 8.40
N GLY A 115 -1.71 12.28 8.53
CA GLY A 115 -2.37 10.98 8.44
C GLY A 115 -1.98 10.15 7.21
N PRO A 116 -1.97 10.71 5.98
CA PRO A 116 -1.60 9.93 4.80
C PRO A 116 -0.16 9.39 4.88
N LEU A 117 0.78 10.18 5.41
CA LEU A 117 2.17 9.76 5.54
C LEU A 117 2.32 8.64 6.57
N PHE A 118 1.68 8.76 7.74
CA PHE A 118 1.69 7.72 8.75
C PHE A 118 1.08 6.42 8.23
N MET A 119 -0.01 6.52 7.48
CA MET A 119 -0.64 5.35 6.87
C MET A 119 0.19 4.72 5.78
N GLY A 120 0.92 5.51 4.99
CA GLY A 120 1.92 5.00 4.05
C GLY A 120 2.95 4.14 4.75
N ILE A 121 3.46 4.59 5.91
CA ILE A 121 4.42 3.82 6.70
C ILE A 121 3.76 2.56 7.27
N ALA A 122 2.65 2.70 8.01
CA ALA A 122 2.03 1.60 8.72
C ALA A 122 1.55 0.48 7.77
N LEU A 123 0.87 0.83 6.68
CA LEU A 123 0.36 -0.14 5.71
C LEU A 123 1.43 -0.69 4.77
N SER A 124 2.65 -0.17 4.80
CA SER A 124 3.78 -0.80 4.09
C SER A 124 4.53 -1.73 5.04
N ALA A 125 4.80 -1.28 6.27
CA ALA A 125 5.52 -2.05 7.28
C ALA A 125 4.73 -3.27 7.76
N PHE A 126 3.41 -3.15 7.89
CA PHE A 126 2.54 -4.21 8.39
C PHE A 126 1.69 -4.84 7.28
N ASN A 127 2.17 -4.86 6.04
CA ASN A 127 1.44 -5.52 4.95
C ASN A 127 2.24 -6.71 4.41
N PRO A 128 1.85 -7.95 4.80
CA PRO A 128 2.44 -9.17 4.26
C PRO A 128 2.50 -9.21 2.74
N PHE A 129 1.47 -8.78 2.00
CA PHE A 129 1.51 -8.82 0.54
C PHE A 129 2.62 -7.93 -0.02
N PHE A 130 2.81 -6.74 0.56
CA PHE A 130 3.87 -5.83 0.14
C PHE A 130 5.26 -6.42 0.38
N ILE A 131 5.49 -6.98 1.57
CA ILE A 131 6.77 -7.59 1.92
C ILE A 131 7.05 -8.82 1.05
N LEU A 132 6.06 -9.70 0.89
CA LEU A 132 6.18 -10.90 0.05
C LEU A 132 6.37 -10.54 -1.42
N TRP A 133 5.70 -9.49 -1.93
CA TRP A 133 5.92 -9.02 -3.30
C TRP A 133 7.37 -8.59 -3.51
N TRP A 134 7.96 -7.85 -2.58
CA TRP A 134 9.38 -7.49 -2.65
C TRP A 134 10.30 -8.70 -2.59
N LEU A 135 10.00 -9.67 -1.73
CA LEU A 135 10.77 -10.90 -1.62
C LEU A 135 10.67 -11.77 -2.87
N PHE A 136 9.49 -11.96 -3.47
CA PHE A 136 9.35 -12.89 -4.59
C PHE A 136 9.51 -12.23 -5.95
N ILE A 137 8.93 -11.06 -6.17
CA ILE A 137 8.92 -10.36 -7.45
C ILE A 137 10.00 -9.28 -7.46
N GLY A 138 10.07 -8.46 -6.42
CA GLY A 138 11.06 -7.38 -6.28
C GLY A 138 12.50 -7.87 -6.40
N SER A 139 12.82 -8.96 -5.72
CA SER A 139 14.14 -9.59 -5.75
C SER A 139 14.59 -10.03 -7.14
N THR A 140 13.66 -10.37 -8.05
CA THR A 140 14.00 -10.85 -9.39
C THR A 140 14.67 -9.76 -10.23
N PHE A 141 14.14 -8.53 -10.20
CA PHE A 141 14.74 -7.42 -10.95
C PHE A 141 15.96 -6.82 -10.24
N ILE A 142 16.04 -6.93 -8.91
CA ILE A 142 17.27 -6.62 -8.16
C ILE A 142 18.38 -7.58 -8.59
N TYR A 143 18.11 -8.88 -8.60
CA TYR A 143 19.07 -9.90 -9.00
C TYR A 143 19.48 -9.78 -10.47
N ALA A 144 18.50 -9.54 -11.37
CA ALA A 144 18.78 -9.29 -12.78
C ALA A 144 19.65 -8.04 -12.99
N THR A 145 19.42 -6.99 -12.19
CA THR A 145 20.27 -5.79 -12.17
C THR A 145 21.69 -6.15 -11.78
N LEU A 146 21.89 -6.83 -10.65
CA LEU A 146 23.23 -7.16 -10.13
C LEU A 146 24.03 -8.11 -11.03
N LYS A 147 23.35 -8.84 -11.93
CA LYS A 147 24.01 -9.64 -12.98
C LYS A 147 24.59 -8.81 -14.13
N ILE A 148 23.96 -7.68 -14.45
CA ILE A 148 24.28 -6.88 -15.64
C ILE A 148 25.04 -5.59 -15.24
N LEU A 149 24.76 -5.07 -14.05
CA LEU A 149 25.23 -3.82 -13.49
C LEU A 149 25.82 -4.04 -12.09
N THR A 150 26.64 -3.10 -11.64
CA THR A 150 27.19 -3.10 -10.28
C THR A 150 26.20 -2.51 -9.27
N HIS A 151 26.44 -2.75 -7.97
CA HIS A 151 25.63 -2.22 -6.86
C HIS A 151 25.46 -0.69 -6.88
N ILE A 152 26.38 0.05 -7.52
CA ILE A 152 26.31 1.52 -7.67
C ILE A 152 25.04 1.96 -8.41
N PHE A 153 24.48 1.11 -9.28
CA PHE A 153 23.29 1.43 -10.05
C PHE A 153 21.97 1.08 -9.35
N LEU A 154 22.00 0.50 -8.13
CA LEU A 154 20.79 0.16 -7.38
C LEU A 154 19.84 1.35 -7.16
N PRO A 155 20.31 2.57 -6.80
CA PRO A 155 19.42 3.72 -6.67
C PRO A 155 18.71 4.10 -7.98
N LEU A 156 19.40 3.98 -9.13
CA LEU A 156 18.80 4.26 -10.43
C LEU A 156 17.69 3.26 -10.78
N ILE A 157 17.92 1.99 -10.48
CA ILE A 157 16.93 0.93 -10.68
C ILE A 157 15.75 1.09 -9.72
N TYR A 158 16.01 1.45 -8.48
CA TYR A 158 14.96 1.78 -7.51
C TYR A 158 14.10 2.95 -7.98
N LEU A 159 14.73 4.02 -8.52
CA LEU A 159 14.00 5.14 -9.13
C LEU A 159 13.15 4.71 -10.32
N ALA A 160 13.60 3.73 -11.12
CA ALA A 160 12.82 3.16 -12.22
C ALA A 160 11.62 2.32 -11.74
N HIS A 161 11.57 1.92 -10.47
CA HIS A 161 10.42 1.28 -9.84
C HIS A 161 9.50 2.31 -9.15
N VAL A 162 10.03 3.01 -8.16
CA VAL A 162 9.25 3.79 -7.18
C VAL A 162 8.42 4.91 -7.81
N TRP A 163 8.83 5.46 -8.96
CA TRP A 163 8.09 6.54 -9.62
C TRP A 163 6.64 6.14 -9.94
N MET A 164 6.39 4.85 -10.22
CA MET A 164 5.04 4.34 -10.49
C MET A 164 4.15 4.47 -9.25
N ASP A 165 4.68 4.24 -8.05
CA ASP A 165 3.90 4.37 -6.81
C ASP A 165 3.47 5.82 -6.60
N TYR A 166 4.38 6.77 -6.83
CA TYR A 166 4.05 8.21 -6.75
C TYR A 166 2.98 8.58 -7.75
N VAL A 167 3.15 8.21 -9.02
CA VAL A 167 2.17 8.53 -10.07
C VAL A 167 0.82 7.89 -9.77
N TRP A 168 0.79 6.61 -9.42
CA TRP A 168 -0.44 5.87 -9.16
C TRP A 168 -1.18 6.37 -7.92
N LEU A 169 -0.48 6.55 -6.80
CA LEU A 169 -1.11 7.01 -5.56
C LEU A 169 -1.54 8.48 -5.67
N MET A 170 -0.76 9.36 -6.31
CA MET A 170 -1.19 10.74 -6.55
C MET A 170 -2.42 10.80 -7.47
N ALA A 171 -2.42 10.03 -8.57
CA ALA A 171 -3.51 10.00 -9.52
C ALA A 171 -4.81 9.49 -8.88
N THR A 172 -4.76 8.33 -8.23
CA THR A 172 -5.94 7.69 -7.62
C THR A 172 -6.49 8.52 -6.44
N ALA A 173 -5.63 9.14 -5.64
CA ALA A 173 -6.04 10.08 -4.61
C ALA A 173 -6.77 11.29 -5.20
N HIS A 174 -6.27 11.85 -6.31
CA HIS A 174 -6.91 12.99 -6.96
C HIS A 174 -8.21 12.61 -7.67
N MET A 175 -8.29 11.43 -8.27
CA MET A 175 -9.53 10.89 -8.83
C MET A 175 -10.59 10.74 -7.74
N SER A 176 -10.22 10.27 -6.54
CA SER A 176 -11.14 10.21 -5.39
C SER A 176 -11.65 11.60 -4.98
N PHE A 177 -10.78 12.61 -4.99
CA PHE A 177 -11.16 14.00 -4.71
C PHE A 177 -12.18 14.55 -5.73
N ILE A 178 -11.95 14.33 -7.02
CA ILE A 178 -12.88 14.74 -8.08
C ILE A 178 -14.19 13.97 -7.92
N GLY A 179 -14.11 12.65 -7.71
CA GLY A 179 -15.26 11.77 -7.54
C GLY A 179 -16.15 12.17 -6.37
N LYS A 180 -15.57 12.63 -5.26
CA LYS A 180 -16.34 13.17 -4.12
C LYS A 180 -17.25 14.34 -4.51
N ASN A 181 -16.78 15.25 -5.37
CA ASN A 181 -17.59 16.40 -5.80
C ASN A 181 -18.70 16.00 -6.78
N VAL A 182 -18.53 14.87 -7.48
CA VAL A 182 -19.55 14.28 -8.36
C VAL A 182 -20.57 13.46 -7.56
N LEU A 183 -20.15 12.83 -6.47
CA LEU A 183 -21.00 11.99 -5.62
C LEU A 183 -21.80 12.84 -4.62
N LYS A 184 -23.14 12.81 -4.74
CA LYS A 184 -24.04 13.37 -3.71
C LYS A 184 -23.67 12.81 -2.32
N GLU A 185 -23.84 13.62 -1.28
CA GLU A 185 -23.37 13.36 0.08
C GLU A 185 -23.72 11.95 0.62
N LYS A 186 -24.94 11.45 0.37
CA LYS A 186 -25.35 10.08 0.75
C LYS A 186 -24.54 8.98 0.03
N ARG A 187 -24.29 9.15 -1.28
CA ARG A 187 -23.55 8.15 -2.09
C ARG A 187 -22.08 8.12 -1.71
N TYR A 188 -21.50 9.28 -1.40
CA TYR A 188 -20.14 9.37 -0.89
C TYR A 188 -19.95 8.65 0.45
N ARG A 189 -20.94 8.71 1.36
CA ARG A 189 -20.91 7.93 2.62
C ARG A 189 -20.91 6.42 2.38
N TYR A 190 -21.75 5.93 1.47
CA TYR A 190 -21.75 4.50 1.11
C TYR A 190 -20.45 4.07 0.47
N PHE A 191 -19.83 4.92 -0.35
CA PHE A 191 -18.52 4.66 -0.94
C PHE A 191 -17.43 4.48 0.15
N ILE A 192 -17.33 5.42 1.10
CA ILE A 192 -16.36 5.30 2.20
C ILE A 192 -16.66 4.09 3.10
N GLY A 193 -17.94 3.83 3.40
CA GLY A 193 -18.34 2.65 4.17
C GLY A 193 -17.97 1.34 3.47
N ALA A 194 -18.13 1.26 2.15
CA ALA A 194 -17.71 0.09 1.35
C ALA A 194 -16.20 -0.10 1.38
N LEU A 195 -15.41 0.98 1.29
CA LEU A 195 -13.96 0.94 1.43
C LEU A 195 -13.53 0.45 2.83
N GLY A 196 -14.21 0.91 3.89
CA GLY A 196 -13.99 0.43 5.25
C GLY A 196 -14.28 -1.07 5.40
N LEU A 197 -15.39 -1.57 4.85
CA LEU A 197 -15.71 -3.00 4.81
C LEU A 197 -14.65 -3.81 4.08
N LEU A 198 -14.11 -3.27 2.98
CA LEU A 198 -13.05 -3.91 2.20
C LEU A 198 -11.76 -4.05 3.03
N LEU A 199 -11.38 -3.02 3.80
CA LEU A 199 -10.27 -3.10 4.75
C LEU A 199 -10.48 -4.16 5.83
N ILE A 200 -11.70 -4.27 6.39
CA ILE A 200 -12.03 -5.32 7.36
C ILE A 200 -11.87 -6.70 6.72
N ALA A 201 -12.35 -6.89 5.49
CA ALA A 201 -12.25 -8.15 4.77
C ALA A 201 -10.77 -8.55 4.52
N PHE A 202 -9.92 -7.60 4.10
CA PHE A 202 -8.48 -7.85 3.96
C PHE A 202 -7.84 -8.20 5.30
N GLY A 203 -8.19 -7.50 6.37
CA GLY A 203 -7.59 -7.77 7.66
C GLY A 203 -7.99 -9.13 8.24
N LEU A 204 -9.25 -9.54 8.06
CA LEU A 204 -9.70 -10.88 8.42
C LEU A 204 -9.00 -11.96 7.58
N HIS A 205 -8.83 -11.72 6.28
CA HIS A 205 -8.10 -12.63 5.40
C HIS A 205 -6.66 -12.84 5.88
N PHE A 206 -5.97 -11.78 6.27
CA PHE A 206 -4.60 -11.89 6.81
C PHE A 206 -4.52 -12.66 8.11
N ILE A 207 -5.39 -12.39 9.08
CA ILE A 207 -5.38 -13.12 10.34
C ILE A 207 -5.69 -14.60 10.11
N THR A 208 -6.69 -14.91 9.30
CA THR A 208 -7.08 -16.30 9.05
C THR A 208 -6.05 -17.10 8.28
N LYS A 209 -5.46 -16.49 7.22
CA LYS A 209 -4.37 -17.10 6.45
C LYS A 209 -3.13 -17.33 7.31
N SER A 210 -2.79 -16.41 8.20
CA SER A 210 -1.58 -16.54 9.03
C SER A 210 -1.75 -17.45 10.25
N VAL A 211 -2.93 -17.47 10.89
CA VAL A 211 -3.16 -18.25 12.13
C VAL A 211 -3.70 -19.65 11.85
N PHE A 212 -4.58 -19.79 10.85
CA PHE A 212 -5.29 -21.03 10.56
C PHE A 212 -4.92 -21.65 9.21
N GLU A 213 -3.98 -21.04 8.47
CA GLU A 213 -3.61 -21.44 7.10
C GLU A 213 -4.81 -21.50 6.12
N TYR A 214 -5.89 -20.80 6.45
CA TYR A 214 -7.14 -20.81 5.70
C TYR A 214 -7.37 -19.49 4.95
N PRO A 215 -7.32 -19.45 3.61
CA PRO A 215 -7.53 -18.23 2.85
C PRO A 215 -9.03 -17.91 2.71
N LEU A 216 -9.47 -16.78 3.30
CA LEU A 216 -10.86 -16.27 3.14
C LEU A 216 -11.17 -15.67 1.76
N LEU A 217 -10.15 -15.18 1.07
CA LEU A 217 -10.24 -14.53 -0.24
C LEU A 217 -9.31 -15.31 -1.19
N PRO A 218 -9.58 -15.33 -2.50
CA PRO A 218 -8.72 -15.97 -3.50
C PRO A 218 -7.47 -15.11 -3.77
N LEU A 219 -6.69 -14.85 -2.72
CA LEU A 219 -5.49 -14.00 -2.67
C LEU A 219 -4.37 -14.69 -1.86
#